data_AF-U5NFY9-F1
#
_entry.id   AF-U5NFY9-F1
#
_cell.length_a   1.000
_cell.length_b   1.000
_cell.length_c   1.000
_cell.angle_alpha   90.00
_cell.angle_beta   90.00
_cell.angle_gamma   90.00
#
_symmetry.space_group_name_H-M   'P 1'
#
loop_
_entity.id
_entity.type
_entity.pdbx_description
1 polymer ?
#
loop_
_entity_poly.entity_id
_entity_poly.type
_entity_poly.pdbx_seq_one_letter_code
_entity_poly.pdbx_strand_id
1 'polypeptide(L)'
;MQKENKSNLKEDEIASIILKILTVDTRPVPFNVLKSKFFRFIRANHPTEFVSEEIFFNILTSLKKKYLIGENQYGKWFIDYLDYKKSDRFGEGFLDIEEKSGNGFITIKKEGEKYKKSSHFVHKKNLNGAKKGDFVKFVELEIIPRKRNASKFSLIDASIVEILKSSEVVI
;
A
#
# COMPACT_ATOMS: atom_id res chain seq x y z
N MET A 1 24.44 -9.84 36.91
CA MET A 1 23.10 -9.37 36.53
C MET A 1 23.20 -8.63 35.22
N GLN A 2 22.77 -9.23 34.10
CA GLN A 2 22.62 -8.49 32.85
C GLN A 2 21.37 -7.61 33.00
N LYS A 3 21.54 -6.29 32.95
CA LYS A 3 20.40 -5.37 32.83
C LYS A 3 19.71 -5.70 31.51
N GLU A 4 18.45 -6.11 31.58
CA GLU A 4 17.57 -6.14 30.42
C GLU A 4 17.51 -4.71 29.86
N ASN A 5 18.28 -4.46 28.80
CA ASN A 5 18.21 -3.20 28.07
C ASN A 5 16.88 -3.17 27.32
N LYS A 6 15.81 -2.75 28.03
CA LYS A 6 14.55 -2.38 27.40
C LYS A 6 14.78 -1.10 26.61
N SER A 7 14.59 -1.18 25.29
CA SER A 7 14.35 -0.01 24.44
C SER A 7 13.21 0.82 25.03
N ASN A 8 13.36 2.14 25.15
CA ASN A 8 12.23 3.03 25.45
C ASN A 8 11.49 3.44 24.18
N LEU A 9 12.07 3.23 22.99
CA LEU A 9 11.36 3.41 21.73
C LEU A 9 10.18 2.46 21.64
N LYS A 10 9.00 3.03 21.37
CA LYS A 10 7.78 2.27 21.13
C LYS A 10 7.84 1.58 19.77
N GLU A 11 7.12 0.47 19.64
CA GLU A 11 7.02 -0.28 18.38
C GLU A 11 6.59 0.58 17.19
N ASP A 12 5.67 1.53 17.40
CA ASP A 12 5.18 2.46 16.38
C ASP A 12 6.26 3.46 15.92
N GLU A 13 7.17 3.86 16.80
CA GLU A 13 8.30 4.72 16.45
C GLU A 13 9.32 3.96 15.60
N ILE A 14 9.62 2.71 15.99
CA ILE A 14 10.50 1.81 15.22
C ILE A 14 9.90 1.56 13.82
N ALA A 15 8.59 1.28 13.76
CA ALA A 15 7.87 1.12 12.51
C ALA A 15 7.97 2.36 11.61
N SER A 16 7.75 3.54 12.17
CA SER A 16 7.84 4.83 11.47
C SER A 16 9.25 5.09 10.92
N ILE A 17 10.30 4.73 11.67
CA ILE A 17 11.70 4.84 11.23
C ILE A 17 11.98 3.89 10.05
N ILE A 18 11.54 2.63 10.13
CA ILE A 18 11.71 1.65 9.05
C ILE A 18 11.04 2.15 7.77
N LEU A 19 9.79 2.62 7.87
CA LEU A 19 9.04 3.19 6.75
C LEU A 19 9.73 4.43 6.18
N LYS A 20 10.23 5.34 7.02
CA LYS A 20 11.00 6.51 6.59
C LYS A 20 12.23 6.12 5.78
N ILE A 21 13.01 5.14 6.25
CA ILE A 21 14.22 4.65 5.57
C ILE A 21 13.86 4.06 4.21
N LEU A 22 12.89 3.14 4.17
CA LEU A 22 12.46 2.50 2.94
C LEU A 22 11.80 3.48 1.98
N THR A 23 11.17 4.55 2.49
CA THR A 23 10.62 5.61 1.65
C THR A 23 11.76 6.28 0.91
N VAL A 24 12.84 6.72 1.57
CA VAL A 24 13.94 7.44 0.90
C VAL A 24 14.52 6.68 -0.30
N ASP A 25 14.62 5.36 -0.22
CA ASP A 25 15.12 4.52 -1.31
C ASP A 25 14.05 4.24 -2.38
N THR A 26 14.32 4.61 -3.63
CA THR A 26 13.43 4.30 -4.78
C THR A 26 13.54 2.85 -5.27
N ARG A 27 14.53 2.10 -4.77
CA ARG A 27 14.85 0.73 -5.19
C ARG A 27 14.67 -0.23 -4.02
N PRO A 28 14.25 -1.49 -4.28
CA PRO A 28 14.24 -2.52 -3.24
C PRO A 28 15.61 -2.67 -2.57
N VAL A 29 15.61 -2.65 -1.24
CA VAL A 29 16.80 -2.61 -0.37
C VAL A 29 17.10 -4.01 0.18
N PRO A 30 18.30 -4.56 0.00
CA PRO A 30 18.67 -5.83 0.63
C PRO A 30 18.53 -5.77 2.16
N PHE A 31 18.10 -6.88 2.79
CA PHE A 31 17.86 -6.94 4.25
C PHE A 31 19.02 -6.37 5.09
N ASN A 32 20.26 -6.81 4.82
CA ASN A 32 21.43 -6.35 5.58
C ASN A 32 21.71 -4.85 5.38
N VAL A 33 21.39 -4.30 4.21
CA VAL A 33 21.52 -2.86 3.94
C VAL A 33 20.44 -2.08 4.69
N LEU A 34 19.20 -2.57 4.70
CA LEU A 34 18.11 -1.98 5.48
C LEU A 34 18.44 -1.99 6.98
N LYS A 35 18.88 -3.14 7.50
CA LYS A 35 19.32 -3.31 8.89
C LYS A 35 20.43 -2.32 9.24
N SER A 36 21.47 -2.23 8.40
CA SER A 36 22.59 -1.30 8.60
C SER A 36 22.14 0.17 8.61
N LYS A 37 21.25 0.56 7.68
CA LYS A 37 20.67 1.91 7.63
C LYS A 37 19.84 2.22 8.88
N PHE A 38 19.01 1.27 9.32
CA PHE A 38 18.21 1.39 10.53
C PHE A 38 19.08 1.63 11.78
N PHE A 39 20.04 0.76 12.07
CA PHE A 39 20.88 0.92 13.25
C PHE A 39 21.83 2.12 13.17
N ARG A 40 22.20 2.57 11.97
CA ARG A 40 22.90 3.85 11.79
C ARG A 40 21.99 5.02 12.13
N PHE A 41 20.73 4.99 11.71
CA PHE A 41 19.74 6.01 12.05
C PHE A 41 19.49 6.07 13.57
N ILE A 42 19.29 4.93 14.22
CA ILE A 42 19.10 4.84 15.68
C ILE A 42 20.31 5.44 16.40
N ARG A 43 21.54 5.02 16.06
CA ARG A 43 22.76 5.58 16.71
C ARG A 43 22.90 7.09 16.54
N ALA A 44 22.48 7.64 15.40
CA ALA A 44 22.62 9.06 15.10
C ALA A 44 21.53 9.93 15.75
N ASN A 45 20.30 9.42 15.87
CA ASN A 45 19.13 10.21 16.30
C ASN A 45 18.61 9.82 17.70
N HIS A 46 18.95 8.61 18.17
CA HIS A 46 18.53 8.03 19.44
C HIS A 46 19.73 7.32 20.12
N PRO A 47 20.81 8.06 20.45
CA PRO A 47 22.09 7.47 20.87
C PRO A 47 22.01 6.69 22.20
N THR A 48 21.01 6.96 23.03
CA THR A 48 20.77 6.29 24.31
C THR A 48 19.85 5.08 24.19
N GLU A 49 19.22 4.87 23.04
CA GLU A 49 18.24 3.82 22.81
C GLU A 49 18.90 2.56 22.27
N PHE A 50 18.47 1.41 22.79
CA PHE A 50 18.92 0.11 22.34
C PHE A 50 17.77 -0.67 21.74
N VAL A 51 17.79 -0.89 20.43
CA VAL A 51 16.85 -1.76 19.73
C VAL A 51 17.57 -3.08 19.42
N SER A 52 16.98 -4.22 19.80
CA SER A 52 17.55 -5.52 19.44
C SER A 52 17.27 -5.87 17.97
N GLU A 53 18.09 -6.75 17.38
CA GLU A 53 17.81 -7.26 16.03
C GLU A 53 16.47 -8.01 15.96
N GLU A 54 16.09 -8.68 17.03
CA GLU A 54 14.82 -9.39 17.15
C GLU A 54 13.63 -8.42 17.09
N ILE A 55 13.67 -7.31 17.85
CA ILE A 55 12.62 -6.28 17.79
C ILE A 55 12.53 -5.71 16.37
N PHE A 56 13.67 -5.35 15.77
CA PHE A 56 13.70 -4.87 14.39
C PHE A 56 13.05 -5.86 13.42
N PHE A 57 13.39 -7.14 13.51
CA PHE A 57 12.86 -8.19 12.64
C PHE A 57 11.36 -8.43 12.87
N ASN A 58 10.90 -8.42 14.12
CA ASN A 58 9.50 -8.57 14.47
C ASN A 58 8.65 -7.43 13.93
N ILE A 59 9.13 -6.17 14.06
CA ILE A 59 8.45 -5.01 13.48
C ILE A 59 8.45 -5.05 11.96
N LEU A 60 9.58 -5.42 11.33
CA LEU A 60 9.68 -5.59 9.88
C LEU A 60 8.66 -6.64 9.37
N THR A 61 8.53 -7.75 10.08
CA THR A 61 7.56 -8.80 9.76
C THR A 61 6.12 -8.35 9.97
N SER A 62 5.85 -7.58 11.03
CA SER A 62 4.54 -6.97 11.31
C SER A 62 4.14 -6.00 10.19
N LEU A 63 5.05 -5.14 9.75
CA LEU A 63 4.85 -4.21 8.62
C LEU A 63 4.54 -4.96 7.31
N LYS A 64 5.24 -6.08 7.06
CA LYS A 64 4.97 -6.93 5.89
C LYS A 64 3.59 -7.57 5.95
N LYS A 65 3.18 -8.10 7.11
CA LYS A 65 1.83 -8.64 7.32
C LYS A 65 0.74 -7.58 7.15
N LYS A 66 1.04 -6.33 7.52
CA LYS A 66 0.16 -5.17 7.31
C LYS A 66 0.18 -4.63 5.87
N TYR A 67 0.98 -5.22 4.97
CA TYR A 67 1.14 -4.77 3.58
C TYR A 67 1.58 -3.30 3.48
N LEU A 68 2.41 -2.84 4.41
CA LEU A 68 3.06 -1.52 4.36
C LEU A 68 4.45 -1.59 3.71
N ILE A 69 5.05 -2.77 3.77
CA ILE A 69 6.32 -3.10 3.13
C ILE A 69 6.22 -4.47 2.49
N GLY A 70 7.05 -4.69 1.47
CA GLY A 70 7.04 -5.90 0.66
C GLY A 70 8.46 -6.44 0.54
N GLU A 71 8.54 -7.72 0.16
CA GLU A 71 9.81 -8.40 -0.08
C GLU A 71 9.71 -9.13 -1.41
N ASN A 72 10.69 -8.92 -2.29
CA ASN A 72 10.73 -9.60 -3.58
C ASN A 72 11.43 -10.96 -3.47
N GLN A 73 11.44 -11.73 -4.57
CA GLN A 73 12.08 -13.05 -4.66
C GLN A 73 13.60 -13.06 -4.35
N TYR A 74 14.24 -11.89 -4.28
CA TYR A 74 15.67 -11.74 -3.98
C TYR A 74 15.94 -11.29 -2.53
N GLY A 75 14.94 -11.32 -1.65
CA GLY A 75 15.07 -10.88 -0.26
C GLY A 75 15.30 -9.38 -0.10
N LYS A 76 14.85 -8.58 -1.08
CA LYS A 76 14.94 -7.11 -1.04
C LYS A 76 13.60 -6.53 -0.64
N TRP A 77 13.68 -5.59 0.30
CA TRP A 77 12.57 -4.95 0.98
C TRP A 77 12.24 -3.60 0.35
N PHE A 78 10.96 -3.29 0.19
CA PHE A 78 10.49 -2.04 -0.40
C PHE A 78 9.21 -1.58 0.30
N ILE A 79 8.86 -0.29 0.19
CA ILE A 79 7.53 0.16 0.59
C ILE A 79 6.51 -0.47 -0.35
N ASP A 80 5.64 -1.32 0.21
CA ASP A 80 4.57 -1.98 -0.52
C ASP A 80 3.35 -1.07 -0.37
N TYR A 81 3.04 -0.37 -1.45
CA TYR A 81 1.99 0.63 -1.56
C TYR A 81 2.05 1.73 -0.50
N LEU A 82 2.73 2.82 -0.89
CA LEU A 82 2.62 4.12 -0.25
C LEU A 82 1.15 4.46 0.04
N ASP A 83 0.92 5.11 1.18
CA ASP A 83 -0.33 5.78 1.52
C ASP A 83 -0.82 6.60 0.33
N TYR A 84 -1.68 6.02 -0.49
CA TYR A 84 -2.35 6.78 -1.51
C TYR A 84 -3.29 7.73 -0.80
N LYS A 85 -3.12 9.02 -1.07
CA LYS A 85 -4.15 9.96 -0.67
C LYS A 85 -5.34 9.73 -1.58
N LYS A 86 -6.53 9.62 -1.01
CA LYS A 86 -7.76 9.74 -1.79
C LYS A 86 -7.71 11.10 -2.48
N SER A 87 -7.74 11.11 -3.81
CA SER A 87 -7.89 12.34 -4.58
C SER A 87 -9.31 12.88 -4.42
N ASP A 88 -9.58 14.04 -5.03
CA ASP A 88 -10.95 14.55 -5.19
C ASP A 88 -11.62 14.04 -6.48
N ARG A 89 -11.01 13.06 -7.17
CA ARG A 89 -11.54 12.48 -8.42
C ARG A 89 -12.32 11.22 -8.13
N PHE A 90 -13.63 11.32 -8.29
CA PHE A 90 -14.54 10.21 -8.13
C PHE A 90 -15.03 9.70 -9.47
N GLY A 91 -15.36 8.41 -9.51
CA GLY A 91 -16.01 7.78 -10.64
C GLY A 91 -16.96 6.68 -10.17
N GLU A 92 -17.73 6.17 -11.11
CA GLU A 92 -18.66 5.06 -10.89
C GLU A 92 -18.42 3.99 -11.96
N GLY A 93 -18.56 2.72 -11.58
CA GLY A 93 -18.34 1.63 -12.52
C GLY A 93 -18.63 0.27 -11.92
N PHE A 94 -18.56 -0.76 -12.77
CA PHE A 94 -18.71 -2.14 -12.35
C PHE A 94 -17.38 -2.74 -11.93
N LEU A 95 -17.37 -3.39 -10.78
CA LEU A 95 -16.21 -4.07 -10.23
C LEU A 95 -16.13 -5.51 -10.75
N ASP A 96 -15.02 -5.86 -11.38
CA ASP A 96 -14.60 -7.25 -11.54
C ASP A 96 -13.51 -7.58 -10.51
N ILE A 97 -13.42 -8.83 -10.06
CA ILE A 97 -12.38 -9.29 -9.12
C ILE A 97 -11.66 -10.49 -9.73
N GLU A 98 -10.33 -10.41 -9.81
CA GLU A 98 -9.48 -11.50 -10.24
C GLU A 98 -9.38 -12.57 -9.13
N GLU A 99 -9.79 -13.80 -9.44
CA GLU A 99 -9.89 -14.90 -8.47
C GLU A 99 -8.57 -15.26 -7.79
N LYS A 100 -7.43 -15.13 -8.49
CA LYS A 100 -6.12 -15.52 -7.97
C LYS A 100 -5.55 -14.51 -6.96
N SER A 101 -5.67 -13.22 -7.27
CA SER A 101 -5.06 -12.15 -6.47
C SER A 101 -6.04 -11.55 -5.45
N GLY A 102 -7.35 -11.68 -5.72
CA GLY A 102 -8.41 -11.00 -5.00
C GLY A 102 -8.49 -9.50 -5.30
N ASN A 103 -7.70 -8.99 -6.24
CA ASN A 103 -7.73 -7.59 -6.63
C ASN A 103 -8.88 -7.31 -7.60
N GLY A 104 -9.38 -6.09 -7.55
CA GLY A 104 -10.45 -5.59 -8.38
C GLY A 104 -9.99 -4.77 -9.58
N PHE A 105 -10.84 -4.70 -10.59
CA PHE A 105 -10.72 -3.81 -11.73
C PHE A 105 -12.06 -3.16 -12.01
N ILE A 106 -12.09 -1.84 -12.19
CA ILE A 106 -13.33 -1.12 -12.47
C ILE A 106 -13.44 -0.81 -13.96
N THR A 107 -14.61 -1.15 -14.50
CA THR A 107 -15.02 -0.82 -15.87
C THR A 107 -16.11 0.24 -15.84
N ILE A 108 -15.83 1.40 -16.44
CA ILE A 108 -16.78 2.52 -16.56
C ILE A 108 -17.62 2.29 -17.83
N LYS A 109 -18.94 2.21 -17.69
CA LYS A 109 -19.87 2.27 -18.84
C LYS A 109 -20.23 3.73 -19.08
N LYS A 110 -19.95 4.26 -20.27
CA LYS A 110 -20.53 5.52 -20.74
C LYS A 110 -21.51 5.16 -21.86
N GLU A 111 -22.72 5.70 -21.78
CA GLU A 111 -23.87 5.49 -22.66
C GLU A 111 -23.53 4.94 -24.06
N GLY A 112 -24.06 3.75 -24.37
CA GLY A 112 -24.18 3.23 -25.73
C GLY A 112 -22.94 2.60 -26.38
N GLU A 113 -21.71 2.79 -25.87
CA GLU A 113 -20.51 2.26 -26.55
C GLU A 113 -19.57 1.41 -25.68
N LYS A 114 -18.94 0.45 -26.38
CA LYS A 114 -18.03 -0.63 -25.96
C LYS A 114 -17.24 -0.36 -24.67
N TYR A 115 -17.24 -1.39 -23.81
CA TYR A 115 -16.37 -1.57 -22.64
C TYR A 115 -15.02 -0.87 -22.83
N LYS A 116 -14.84 0.29 -22.19
CA LYS A 116 -13.53 0.92 -22.11
C LYS A 116 -12.64 -0.08 -21.36
N LYS A 117 -11.49 -0.47 -21.93
CA LYS A 117 -10.47 -1.31 -21.25
C LYS A 117 -10.38 -0.86 -19.79
N SER A 118 -10.40 -1.82 -18.86
CA SER A 118 -10.31 -1.59 -17.41
C SER A 118 -9.44 -0.38 -17.13
N SER A 119 -10.02 0.65 -16.52
CA SER A 119 -9.34 1.95 -16.40
C SER A 119 -8.75 2.14 -15.01
N HIS A 120 -9.27 1.40 -14.03
CA HIS A 120 -8.88 1.53 -12.64
C HIS A 120 -8.60 0.18 -12.01
N PHE A 121 -7.49 0.09 -11.29
CA PHE A 121 -7.11 -1.05 -10.47
C PHE A 121 -7.51 -0.79 -9.01
N VAL A 122 -8.09 -1.79 -8.35
CA VAL A 122 -8.49 -1.73 -6.95
C VAL A 122 -7.78 -2.84 -6.19
N HIS A 123 -6.86 -2.50 -5.30
CA HIS A 123 -6.27 -3.52 -4.44
C HIS A 123 -7.34 -4.15 -3.53
N LYS A 124 -7.22 -5.44 -3.20
CA LYS A 124 -8.19 -6.18 -2.36
C LYS A 124 -8.55 -5.47 -1.03
N LYS A 125 -7.59 -4.75 -0.44
CA LYS A 125 -7.77 -3.98 0.81
C LYS A 125 -8.70 -2.76 0.65
N ASN A 126 -8.81 -2.25 -0.57
CA ASN A 126 -9.58 -1.05 -0.91
C ASN A 126 -10.96 -1.40 -1.50
N LEU A 127 -11.37 -2.67 -1.44
CA LEU A 127 -12.66 -3.13 -1.92
C LEU A 127 -13.82 -2.67 -1.04
N ASN A 128 -13.55 -2.39 0.25
CA ASN A 128 -14.54 -1.90 1.21
C ASN A 128 -15.86 -2.70 1.23
N GLY A 129 -15.74 -4.03 1.17
CA GLY A 129 -16.86 -4.97 1.22
C GLY A 129 -17.54 -5.25 -0.13
N ALA A 130 -17.14 -4.57 -1.20
CA ALA A 130 -17.68 -4.79 -2.54
C ALA A 130 -17.30 -6.17 -3.09
N LYS A 131 -18.21 -6.74 -3.86
CA LYS A 131 -18.10 -8.04 -4.51
C LYS A 131 -18.07 -7.88 -6.02
N LYS A 132 -17.58 -8.93 -6.69
CA LYS A 132 -17.60 -9.01 -8.16
C LYS A 132 -19.03 -8.80 -8.67
N GLY A 133 -19.18 -7.89 -9.64
CA GLY A 133 -20.46 -7.51 -10.22
C GLY A 133 -21.10 -6.27 -9.59
N ASP A 134 -20.63 -5.82 -8.43
CA ASP A 134 -21.19 -4.63 -7.79
C ASP A 134 -20.98 -3.37 -8.65
N PHE A 135 -21.98 -2.51 -8.69
CA PHE A 135 -21.84 -1.14 -9.18
C PHE A 135 -21.36 -0.27 -8.03
N VAL A 136 -20.20 0.37 -8.19
CA VAL A 136 -19.49 1.02 -7.10
C VAL A 136 -19.10 2.45 -7.46
N LYS A 137 -19.18 3.33 -6.47
CA LYS A 137 -18.51 4.62 -6.49
C LYS A 137 -17.10 4.44 -5.95
N PHE A 138 -16.12 4.95 -6.68
CA PHE A 138 -14.71 4.87 -6.32
C PHE A 138 -14.05 6.23 -6.34
N VAL A 139 -12.89 6.34 -5.69
CA VAL A 139 -12.02 7.50 -5.70
C VAL A 139 -10.66 7.11 -6.25
N GLU A 140 -10.11 7.90 -7.17
CA GLU A 140 -8.75 7.71 -7.66
C GLU A 140 -7.76 7.95 -6.52
N LEU A 141 -6.70 7.15 -6.51
CA LEU A 141 -5.66 7.16 -5.50
C LEU A 141 -4.44 7.90 -6.06
N GLU A 142 -4.10 9.02 -5.44
CA GLU A 142 -2.93 9.82 -5.82
C GLU A 142 -1.67 9.26 -5.17
N ILE A 143 -0.66 9.02 -6.00
CA ILE A 143 0.70 8.78 -5.51
C ILE A 143 1.23 10.12 -5.02
N ILE A 144 1.42 10.26 -3.70
CA ILE A 144 2.10 11.40 -3.09
C ILE A 144 3.44 11.63 -3.83
N PRO A 145 3.73 12.85 -4.31
CA PRO A 145 4.41 13.04 -5.57
C PRO A 145 5.85 12.54 -5.51
N ARG A 146 6.13 11.44 -6.20
CA ARG A 146 7.46 11.15 -6.72
C ARG A 146 7.42 11.44 -8.20
N LYS A 147 8.17 12.46 -8.61
CA LYS A 147 8.49 12.80 -10.01
C LYS A 147 8.56 11.54 -10.89
N ARG A 148 7.45 11.17 -11.51
CA ARG A 148 7.40 10.21 -12.60
C ARG A 148 6.26 10.64 -13.48
N ASN A 149 6.60 10.96 -14.72
CA ASN A 149 5.66 10.97 -15.82
C ASN A 149 5.11 9.54 -15.93
N ALA A 150 4.02 9.26 -15.22
CA ALA A 150 3.28 8.03 -15.39
C ALA A 150 2.83 8.01 -16.85
N SER A 151 3.33 7.02 -17.58
CA SER A 151 2.91 6.70 -18.93
C SER A 151 1.39 6.79 -19.04
N LYS A 152 0.88 7.41 -20.13
CA LYS A 152 -0.56 7.51 -20.48
C LYS A 152 -1.32 6.17 -20.52
N PHE A 153 -0.63 5.04 -20.31
CA PHE A 153 -1.15 3.68 -20.34
C PHE A 153 -1.12 2.95 -18.97
N SER A 154 -0.76 3.62 -17.88
CA SER A 154 -0.84 3.02 -16.54
C SER A 154 -2.29 2.99 -16.02
N LEU A 155 -2.73 1.84 -15.50
CA LEU A 155 -3.99 1.71 -14.77
C LEU A 155 -3.96 2.66 -13.58
N ILE A 156 -5.06 3.39 -13.37
CA ILE A 156 -5.17 4.33 -12.25
C ILE A 156 -5.56 3.54 -11.00
N ASP A 157 -4.81 3.66 -9.91
CA ASP A 157 -5.19 3.03 -8.64
C ASP A 157 -6.46 3.69 -8.08
N ALA A 158 -7.34 2.90 -7.48
CA ALA A 158 -8.61 3.37 -6.92
C ALA A 158 -8.97 2.68 -5.60
N SER A 159 -9.84 3.35 -4.83
CA SER A 159 -10.49 2.79 -3.64
C SER A 159 -11.99 2.92 -3.76
N ILE A 160 -12.72 1.86 -3.40
CA ILE A 160 -14.18 1.88 -3.39
C ILE A 160 -14.64 2.73 -2.20
N VAL A 161 -15.57 3.64 -2.44
CA VAL A 161 -16.12 4.54 -1.43
C VAL A 161 -17.49 4.05 -1.00
N GLU A 162 -18.27 3.54 -1.95
CA GLU A 162 -19.66 3.15 -1.73
C GLU A 162 -20.09 2.10 -2.74
N ILE A 163 -20.91 1.13 -2.30
CA ILE A 163 -21.60 0.19 -3.19
C ILE A 163 -22.96 0.80 -3.52
N LEU A 164 -23.15 1.15 -4.78
CA LEU A 164 -24.38 1.75 -5.26
C LEU A 164 -25.41 0.62 -5.45
N LYS A 165 -26.55 0.71 -4.77
CA LYS A 165 -27.65 -0.21 -5.03
C LYS A 165 -28.05 -0.06 -6.49
N SER A 166 -28.12 -1.19 -7.21
CA SER A 166 -28.77 -1.20 -8.51
C SER A 166 -30.20 -0.76 -8.25
N SER A 167 -30.52 0.49 -8.60
CA SER A 167 -31.91 0.90 -8.71
C SER A 167 -32.50 -0.05 -9.73
N GLU A 168 -33.63 -0.66 -9.38
CA GLU A 168 -34.32 -1.68 -10.15
C GLU A 168 -34.24 -1.34 -11.65
N VAL A 169 -33.60 -2.21 -12.42
CA VAL A 169 -33.93 -2.29 -13.84
C VAL A 169 -35.35 -2.82 -13.84
N VAL A 170 -36.31 -1.89 -13.83
CA VAL A 170 -37.68 -2.17 -14.20
C VAL A 170 -37.59 -2.61 -15.66
N ILE A 171 -37.65 -3.92 -15.86
CA ILE A 171 -37.88 -4.54 -17.17
C ILE A 171 -39.33 -4.22 -17.56
#